data_AF-A0A087QP80-F1
#
_entry.id   AF-A0A087QP80-F1
#
_cell.length_a   1.000
_cell.length_b   1.000
_cell.length_c   1.000
_cell.angle_alpha   90.00
_cell.angle_beta   90.00
_cell.angle_gamma   90.00
#
_symmetry.space_group_name_H-M   'P 1'
#
loop_
_entity.id
_entity.type
_entity.pdbx_description
1 polymer ?
#
loop_
_entity_poly.entity_id
_entity_poly.type
_entity_poly.pdbx_seq_one_letter_code
_entity_poly.pdbx_strand_id
1 'polypeptide(L)'
;FSNVISKSDVKSLAEADEQEVVAEVQEFYGDYIAVNPHVFSLNLLGCCQGRNWDPAQLSRTTQGLTALLLSLKKCPMIRYQLSSESAKRLAECVKQVITKEYELFDFRRTEVPPLLLILDRSDDAITPLLNQWTYQAMVHELLGINNNRIDLSRVPGISKDLREVVLSAENDEFYANNMYLNFAEIGSNIKNLMEDFQRRKPKEQQKLESIADMKAFVENYPQFKKMSGTVSKHVTVVGELSRLVGERNLLEVSEVEQELACQNDHSSALQNVRRLLQNPKVTEFDAARLVMLYALHYERHSSNSLPGLMTDLKNRGVSEKYRKLVSAVVEYGGKRVRGSDLFSPKDAVAITKQFLKGLKGVENVYTQHQPLLQETLDQLIKGKLKDSQYPYLGPNTLRDRPQDIIVFIIGGATYEEALTVYNLNRTNPGVRIVLGGTTIHNTK
;
A
#
# COMPACT_ATOMS: atom_id res chain seq x y z
N PHE A 1 23.67 -17.45 -1.14
CA PHE A 1 22.23 -17.77 -1.20
C PHE A 1 21.43 -16.71 -0.46
N SER A 2 20.22 -16.36 -0.92
CA SER A 2 19.37 -15.34 -0.24
C SER A 2 18.68 -15.85 1.02
N ASN A 3 18.69 -17.17 1.24
CA ASN A 3 18.05 -17.85 2.36
C ASN A 3 18.88 -19.06 2.82
N VAL A 4 18.41 -19.75 3.86
CA VAL A 4 19.02 -20.98 4.37
C VAL A 4 19.06 -22.04 3.26
N ILE A 5 20.24 -22.61 3.01
CA ILE A 5 20.44 -23.69 2.04
C ILE A 5 20.47 -25.05 2.75
N SER A 6 19.83 -26.07 2.16
CA SER A 6 19.86 -27.41 2.74
C SER A 6 21.22 -28.07 2.56
N LYS A 7 21.63 -28.92 3.52
CA LYS A 7 22.87 -29.72 3.40
C LYS A 7 22.87 -30.61 2.16
N SER A 8 21.71 -31.08 1.72
CA SER A 8 21.56 -31.84 0.47
C SER A 8 21.86 -30.97 -0.75
N ASP A 9 21.39 -29.73 -0.80
CA ASP A 9 21.68 -28.84 -1.92
C ASP A 9 23.16 -28.44 -1.95
N VAL A 10 23.77 -28.17 -0.79
CA VAL A 10 25.22 -27.95 -0.68
C VAL A 10 26.01 -29.15 -1.18
N LYS A 11 25.58 -30.37 -0.82
CA LYS A 11 26.21 -31.60 -1.32
C LYS A 11 26.09 -31.72 -2.84
N SER A 12 24.91 -31.46 -3.40
CA SER A 12 24.69 -31.48 -4.86
C SER A 12 25.55 -30.44 -5.59
N LEU A 13 25.73 -29.24 -5.01
CA LEU A 13 26.63 -28.21 -5.55
C LEU A 13 28.09 -28.65 -5.49
N ALA A 14 28.52 -29.27 -4.40
CA ALA A 14 29.87 -29.79 -4.25
C ALA A 14 30.17 -30.94 -5.24
N GLU A 15 29.21 -31.84 -5.46
CA GLU A 15 29.33 -32.92 -6.46
C GLU A 15 29.39 -32.37 -7.89
N ALA A 16 28.75 -31.23 -8.16
CA ALA A 16 28.76 -30.57 -9.47
C ALA A 16 30.01 -29.72 -9.73
N ASP A 17 30.79 -29.36 -8.70
CA ASP A 17 32.00 -28.54 -8.82
C ASP A 17 33.23 -29.39 -9.19
N GLU A 18 33.16 -30.09 -10.32
CA GLU A 18 34.25 -30.98 -10.80
C GLU A 18 35.57 -30.23 -11.07
N GLN A 19 35.50 -28.92 -11.29
CA GLN A 19 36.66 -28.07 -11.57
C GLN A 19 37.17 -27.32 -10.33
N GLU A 20 36.56 -27.54 -9.15
CA GLU A 20 36.92 -26.93 -7.87
C GLU A 20 37.02 -25.40 -7.95
N VAL A 21 36.11 -24.76 -8.70
CA VAL A 21 36.12 -23.31 -8.93
C VAL A 21 35.36 -22.53 -7.85
N VAL A 22 34.54 -23.19 -7.03
CA VAL A 22 33.79 -22.55 -5.97
C VAL A 22 34.69 -22.27 -4.77
N ALA A 23 35.09 -21.01 -4.59
CA ALA A 23 35.94 -20.60 -3.48
C ALA A 23 35.17 -20.39 -2.16
N GLU A 24 33.90 -19.95 -2.25
CA GLU A 24 33.13 -19.56 -1.07
C GLU A 24 31.62 -19.73 -1.28
N VAL A 25 30.94 -20.20 -0.24
CA VAL A 25 29.48 -20.30 -0.18
C VAL A 25 28.99 -19.62 1.09
N GLN A 26 28.25 -18.53 0.93
CA GLN A 26 27.65 -17.78 2.04
C GLN A 26 26.14 -17.64 1.90
N GLU A 27 25.46 -17.54 3.03
CA GLU A 27 24.06 -17.14 3.13
C GLU A 27 23.99 -15.63 3.45
N PHE A 28 23.22 -14.89 2.67
CA PHE A 28 22.96 -13.46 2.86
C PHE A 28 21.46 -13.23 2.81
N TYR A 29 20.83 -12.92 3.94
CA TYR A 29 19.38 -12.97 4.12
C TYR A 29 18.58 -11.80 3.50
N GLY A 30 18.91 -11.40 2.28
CA GLY A 30 18.22 -10.36 1.50
C GLY A 30 17.13 -10.92 0.59
N ASP A 31 16.20 -11.73 1.12
CA ASP A 31 15.18 -12.44 0.32
C ASP A 31 13.83 -11.69 0.21
N TYR A 32 13.89 -10.37 0.17
CA TYR A 32 12.77 -9.44 0.11
C TYR A 32 13.19 -8.15 -0.61
N ILE A 33 12.20 -7.36 -1.04
CA ILE A 33 12.42 -6.06 -1.66
C ILE A 33 12.22 -4.97 -0.61
N ALA A 34 13.28 -4.22 -0.28
CA ALA A 34 13.16 -3.00 0.50
C ALA A 34 12.58 -1.89 -0.40
N VAL A 35 11.40 -1.39 -0.04
CA VAL A 35 10.69 -0.38 -0.83
C VAL A 35 10.95 1.02 -0.26
N ASN A 36 10.77 1.16 1.06
CA ASN A 36 11.12 2.34 1.83
C ASN A 36 11.80 1.88 3.14
N PRO A 37 12.43 2.76 3.94
CA PRO A 37 13.06 2.37 5.21
C PRO A 37 12.12 1.65 6.21
N HIS A 38 10.81 1.82 6.08
CA HIS A 38 9.78 1.21 6.92
C HIS A 38 8.81 0.31 6.12
N VAL A 39 9.13 -0.03 4.86
CA VAL A 39 8.27 -0.83 3.98
C VAL A 39 9.08 -1.86 3.19
N PHE A 40 8.64 -3.12 3.20
CA PHE A 40 9.17 -4.17 2.34
C PHE A 40 8.06 -4.94 1.61
N SER A 41 8.44 -5.67 0.57
CA SER A 41 7.56 -6.54 -0.21
C SER A 41 8.25 -7.87 -0.48
N LEU A 42 7.51 -8.97 -0.50
CA LEU A 42 8.02 -10.26 -0.98
C LEU A 42 7.85 -10.43 -2.50
N ASN A 43 7.15 -9.49 -3.15
CA ASN A 43 6.85 -9.52 -4.59
C ASN A 43 6.14 -10.81 -5.04
N LEU A 44 5.23 -11.31 -4.22
CA LEU A 44 4.44 -12.52 -4.43
C LEU A 44 3.02 -12.13 -4.82
N LEU A 45 2.75 -12.20 -6.12
CA LEU A 45 1.39 -12.05 -6.66
C LEU A 45 0.64 -13.37 -6.57
N GLY A 46 -0.64 -13.32 -6.16
CA GLY A 46 -1.48 -14.51 -6.10
C GLY A 46 -1.06 -15.51 -5.02
N CYS A 47 -0.73 -15.03 -3.82
CA CYS A 47 -0.30 -15.88 -2.70
C CYS A 47 -1.39 -16.86 -2.21
N CYS A 48 -2.65 -16.55 -2.49
CA CYS A 48 -3.81 -17.32 -2.09
C CYS A 48 -4.75 -17.56 -3.28
N GLN A 49 -5.47 -18.67 -3.25
CA GLN A 49 -6.67 -18.88 -4.07
C GLN A 49 -7.90 -18.73 -3.17
N GLY A 50 -8.71 -17.69 -3.43
CA GLY A 50 -9.70 -17.23 -2.47
C GLY A 50 -9.01 -16.79 -1.18
N ARG A 51 -9.24 -17.51 -0.07
CA ARG A 51 -8.61 -17.24 1.24
C ARG A 51 -7.62 -18.31 1.68
N ASN A 52 -7.38 -19.31 0.84
CA ASN A 52 -6.48 -20.42 1.15
C ASN A 52 -5.11 -20.18 0.53
N TRP A 53 -4.06 -20.40 1.31
CA TRP A 53 -2.69 -20.40 0.83
C TRP A 53 -2.50 -21.35 -0.35
N ASP A 54 -1.83 -20.86 -1.39
CA ASP A 54 -1.07 -21.76 -2.25
C ASP A 54 0.11 -22.33 -1.43
N PRO A 55 0.33 -23.66 -1.39
CA PRO A 55 1.38 -24.24 -0.56
C PRO A 55 2.79 -23.74 -0.87
N ALA A 56 3.11 -23.51 -2.15
CA ALA A 56 4.41 -22.99 -2.54
C ALA A 56 4.57 -21.52 -2.09
N GLN A 57 3.51 -20.72 -2.22
CA GLN A 57 3.51 -19.33 -1.77
C GLN A 57 3.59 -19.19 -0.25
N LEU A 58 3.00 -20.10 0.53
CA LEU A 58 3.18 -20.13 1.99
C LEU A 58 4.65 -20.41 2.36
N SER A 59 5.26 -21.40 1.70
CA SER A 59 6.68 -21.73 1.92
C SER A 59 7.58 -20.55 1.57
N ARG A 60 7.37 -19.94 0.39
CA ARG A 60 8.09 -18.76 -0.07
C ARG A 60 7.90 -17.56 0.85
N THR A 61 6.69 -17.35 1.36
CA THR A 61 6.38 -16.28 2.33
C THR A 61 7.12 -16.51 3.64
N THR A 62 7.12 -17.75 4.15
CA THR A 62 7.84 -18.12 5.36
C THR A 62 9.34 -17.85 5.22
N GLN A 63 9.93 -18.24 4.08
CA GLN A 63 11.32 -17.96 3.73
C GLN A 63 11.63 -16.46 3.73
N GLY A 64 10.85 -15.65 3.01
CA GLY A 64 11.08 -14.22 2.90
C GLY A 64 10.94 -13.48 4.24
N LEU A 65 9.93 -13.85 5.04
CA LEU A 65 9.73 -13.26 6.36
C LEU A 65 10.84 -13.68 7.34
N THR A 66 11.30 -14.93 7.28
CA THR A 66 12.47 -15.40 8.05
C THR A 66 13.72 -14.61 7.68
N ALA A 67 13.98 -14.43 6.38
CA ALA A 67 15.14 -13.68 5.89
C ALA A 67 15.11 -12.22 6.37
N LEU A 68 13.93 -11.58 6.37
CA LEU A 68 13.76 -10.24 6.95
C LEU A 68 14.11 -10.22 8.45
N LEU A 69 13.60 -11.17 9.23
CA LEU A 69 13.87 -11.24 10.67
C LEU A 69 15.37 -11.40 10.96
N LEU A 70 16.06 -12.24 10.18
CA LEU A 70 17.51 -12.43 10.25
C LEU A 70 18.28 -11.15 9.86
N SER A 71 17.88 -10.50 8.76
CA SER A 71 18.48 -9.24 8.30
C SER A 71 18.33 -8.11 9.32
N LEU A 72 17.19 -8.02 10.00
CA LEU A 72 16.95 -7.04 11.06
C LEU A 72 17.53 -7.47 12.41
N LYS A 73 18.07 -8.70 12.52
CA LYS A 73 18.53 -9.34 13.76
C LYS A 73 17.46 -9.31 14.86
N LYS A 74 16.24 -9.75 14.52
CA LYS A 74 15.08 -9.78 15.42
C LYS A 74 14.55 -11.20 15.57
N CYS A 75 14.45 -11.66 16.83
CA CYS A 75 13.71 -12.88 17.19
C CYS A 75 12.40 -12.47 17.88
N PRO A 76 11.27 -12.38 17.14
CA PRO A 76 10.07 -11.76 17.65
C PRO A 76 9.17 -12.68 18.46
N MET A 77 8.39 -12.09 19.37
CA MET A 77 7.11 -12.66 19.79
C MET A 77 6.11 -12.51 18.64
N ILE A 78 5.33 -13.55 18.34
CA ILE A 78 4.41 -13.53 17.20
C ILE A 78 2.99 -13.37 17.69
N ARG A 79 2.27 -12.37 17.17
CA ARG A 79 0.81 -12.23 17.24
C ARG A 79 0.23 -12.40 15.85
N TYR A 80 -0.97 -12.92 15.76
CA TYR A 80 -1.67 -13.11 14.48
C TYR A 80 -3.14 -12.79 14.61
N GLN A 81 -3.77 -12.38 13.52
CA GLN A 81 -5.21 -12.15 13.45
C GLN A 81 -5.98 -13.47 13.56
N LEU A 82 -6.76 -13.66 14.63
CA LEU A 82 -7.45 -14.93 14.93
C LEU A 82 -8.48 -15.32 13.87
N SER A 83 -9.13 -14.34 13.22
CA SER A 83 -10.13 -14.62 12.19
C SER A 83 -9.52 -15.13 10.88
N SER A 84 -8.18 -15.15 10.74
CA SER A 84 -7.48 -15.70 9.58
C SER A 84 -6.70 -16.96 9.95
N GLU A 85 -7.19 -18.10 9.46
CA GLU A 85 -6.44 -19.37 9.52
C GLU A 85 -5.11 -19.28 8.76
N SER A 86 -5.09 -18.52 7.66
CA SER A 86 -3.89 -18.24 6.88
C SER A 86 -2.83 -17.48 7.69
N ALA A 87 -3.23 -16.52 8.52
CA ALA A 87 -2.34 -15.80 9.44
C ALA A 87 -1.77 -16.72 10.52
N LYS A 88 -2.60 -17.56 11.13
CA LYS A 88 -2.17 -18.55 12.11
C LYS A 88 -1.16 -19.53 11.52
N ARG A 89 -1.45 -20.09 10.34
CA ARG A 89 -0.57 -21.04 9.66
C ARG A 89 0.79 -20.45 9.32
N LEU A 90 0.83 -19.20 8.83
CA LEU A 90 2.09 -18.50 8.58
C LEU A 90 2.86 -18.26 9.91
N ALA A 91 2.17 -17.87 10.97
CA ALA A 91 2.77 -17.69 12.29
C ALA A 91 3.45 -18.98 12.78
N GLU A 92 2.76 -20.12 12.65
CA GLU A 92 3.29 -21.45 13.00
C GLU A 92 4.50 -21.84 12.15
N CYS A 93 4.44 -21.64 10.83
CA CYS A 93 5.58 -21.92 9.93
C CYS A 93 6.82 -21.09 10.29
N VAL A 94 6.66 -19.78 10.52
CA VAL A 94 7.77 -18.91 10.94
C VAL A 94 8.33 -19.35 12.30
N LYS A 95 7.46 -19.69 13.25
CA LYS A 95 7.90 -20.19 14.57
C LYS A 95 8.65 -21.51 14.48
N GLN A 96 8.22 -22.41 13.59
CA GLN A 96 8.92 -23.67 13.33
C GLN A 96 10.33 -23.43 12.79
N VAL A 97 10.49 -22.50 11.84
CA VAL A 97 11.82 -22.13 11.31
C VAL A 97 12.71 -21.54 12.40
N ILE A 98 12.20 -20.57 13.18
CA ILE A 98 12.95 -19.99 14.31
C ILE A 98 13.39 -21.06 15.31
N THR A 99 12.54 -22.05 15.58
CA THR A 99 12.84 -23.12 16.54
C THR A 99 13.86 -24.11 15.98
N LYS A 100 13.75 -24.46 14.69
CA LYS A 100 14.66 -25.37 14.01
C LYS A 100 16.06 -24.76 13.85
N GLU A 101 16.11 -23.48 13.46
CA GLU A 101 17.34 -22.74 13.18
C GLU A 101 17.72 -21.81 14.35
N TYR A 102 17.57 -22.28 15.60
CA TYR A 102 17.65 -21.43 16.79
C TYR A 102 18.97 -20.64 16.90
N GLU A 103 20.09 -21.23 16.46
CA GLU A 103 21.42 -20.60 16.50
C GLU A 103 21.49 -19.35 15.63
N LEU A 104 20.76 -19.32 14.50
CA LEU A 104 20.68 -18.14 13.64
C LEU A 104 19.90 -17.00 14.29
N PHE A 105 19.06 -17.31 15.29
CA PHE A 105 18.21 -16.37 16.01
C PHE A 105 18.73 -16.03 17.42
N ASP A 106 19.89 -16.55 17.83
CA ASP A 106 20.52 -16.23 19.11
C ASP A 106 21.19 -14.85 19.08
N PHE A 107 20.35 -13.82 19.00
CA PHE A 107 20.76 -12.43 19.01
C PHE A 107 20.92 -11.91 20.44
N ARG A 108 21.65 -10.80 20.57
CA ARG A 108 21.71 -10.04 21.83
C ARG A 108 20.29 -9.69 22.29
N ARG A 109 19.93 -10.14 23.49
CA ARG A 109 18.61 -9.87 24.09
C ARG A 109 18.39 -8.37 24.25
N THR A 110 17.22 -7.92 23.84
CA THR A 110 16.71 -6.57 24.09
C THR A 110 15.87 -6.56 25.37
N GLU A 111 15.73 -5.38 26.00
CA GLU A 111 14.88 -5.23 27.19
C GLU A 111 13.42 -5.59 26.87
N VAL A 112 12.93 -5.12 25.73
CA VAL A 112 11.61 -5.45 25.20
C VAL A 112 11.78 -6.34 23.96
N PRO A 113 11.23 -7.57 23.95
CA PRO A 113 11.24 -8.42 22.76
C PRO A 113 10.57 -7.73 21.55
N PRO A 114 11.11 -7.86 20.33
CA PRO A 114 10.42 -7.40 19.13
C PRO A 114 9.12 -8.18 18.92
N LEU A 115 8.18 -7.61 18.19
CA LEU A 115 6.87 -8.19 17.93
C LEU A 115 6.63 -8.31 16.43
N LEU A 116 6.21 -9.49 15.98
CA LEU A 116 5.70 -9.73 14.63
C LEU A 116 4.17 -9.84 14.69
N LEU A 117 3.46 -8.96 14.00
CA LEU A 117 2.02 -8.97 13.85
C LEU A 117 1.65 -9.43 12.44
N ILE A 118 0.98 -10.57 12.33
CA ILE A 118 0.52 -11.14 11.06
C ILE A 118 -0.97 -10.84 10.87
N LEU A 119 -1.30 -10.14 9.78
CA LEU A 119 -2.63 -9.70 9.40
C LEU A 119 -3.04 -10.31 8.06
N ASP A 120 -4.33 -10.26 7.75
CA ASP A 120 -4.90 -10.75 6.50
C ASP A 120 -5.70 -9.64 5.80
N ARG A 121 -5.41 -9.40 4.52
CA ARG A 121 -6.06 -8.37 3.71
C ARG A 121 -7.58 -8.53 3.65
N SER A 122 -8.10 -9.74 3.83
CA SER A 122 -9.55 -9.98 3.88
C SER A 122 -10.27 -9.19 4.98
N ASP A 123 -9.59 -8.76 6.06
CA ASP A 123 -10.22 -7.96 7.12
C ASP A 123 -10.47 -6.51 6.69
N ASP A 124 -9.63 -5.99 5.79
CA ASP A 124 -9.71 -4.63 5.24
C ASP A 124 -9.57 -4.65 3.71
N ALA A 125 -10.68 -5.00 3.07
CA ALA A 125 -10.83 -4.95 1.61
C ALA A 125 -11.17 -3.53 1.09
N ILE A 126 -11.31 -2.52 1.96
CA ILE A 126 -11.67 -1.15 1.57
C ILE A 126 -10.42 -0.37 1.19
N THR A 127 -9.41 -0.34 2.06
CA THR A 127 -8.15 0.36 1.84
C THR A 127 -7.56 0.15 0.42
N PRO A 128 -7.40 -1.08 -0.09
CA PRO A 128 -6.81 -1.28 -1.43
C PRO A 128 -7.68 -0.80 -2.58
N LEU A 129 -8.97 -0.53 -2.37
CA LEU A 129 -9.89 -0.11 -3.43
C LEU A 129 -9.90 1.41 -3.63
N LEU A 130 -9.60 2.21 -2.61
CA LEU A 130 -9.80 3.66 -2.67
C LEU A 130 -8.81 4.36 -3.60
N ASN A 131 -9.28 5.36 -4.35
CA ASN A 131 -8.37 6.29 -5.02
C ASN A 131 -7.44 6.95 -4.00
N GLN A 132 -6.19 7.14 -4.42
CA GLN A 132 -5.14 7.66 -3.56
C GLN A 132 -4.71 9.05 -4.01
N TRP A 133 -4.44 9.94 -3.04
CA TRP A 133 -4.12 11.35 -3.29
C TRP A 133 -2.78 11.80 -2.72
N THR A 134 -1.98 10.86 -2.20
CA THR A 134 -0.60 11.11 -1.76
C THR A 134 0.36 10.64 -2.83
N TYR A 135 1.52 11.28 -2.99
CA TYR A 135 2.29 11.14 -4.23
C TYR A 135 2.61 9.70 -4.62
N GLN A 136 3.24 8.94 -3.72
CA GLN A 136 3.65 7.55 -3.97
C GLN A 136 2.44 6.64 -4.22
N ALA A 137 1.39 6.78 -3.40
CA ALA A 137 0.19 5.97 -3.51
C ALA A 137 -0.59 6.27 -4.80
N MET A 138 -0.73 7.55 -5.17
CA MET A 138 -1.40 8.00 -6.39
C MET A 138 -0.66 7.55 -7.65
N VAL A 139 0.69 7.63 -7.65
CA VAL A 139 1.49 7.10 -8.76
C VAL A 139 1.28 5.59 -8.91
N HIS A 140 1.31 4.83 -7.82
CA HIS A 140 1.08 3.39 -7.88
C HIS A 140 -0.34 3.04 -8.33
N GLU A 141 -1.35 3.80 -7.88
CA GLU A 141 -2.76 3.61 -8.25
C GLU A 141 -3.03 3.89 -9.74
N LEU A 142 -2.45 4.96 -10.30
CA LEU A 142 -2.78 5.39 -11.67
C LEU A 142 -1.79 4.92 -12.74
N LEU A 143 -0.51 4.77 -12.38
CA LEU A 143 0.58 4.44 -13.31
C LEU A 143 1.23 3.09 -13.02
N GLY A 144 1.09 2.58 -11.80
CA GLY A 144 1.76 1.37 -11.35
C GLY A 144 3.26 1.61 -11.07
N ILE A 145 3.69 1.22 -9.88
CA ILE A 145 5.11 1.18 -9.50
C ILE A 145 5.51 -0.28 -9.45
N ASN A 146 6.48 -0.67 -10.26
CA ASN A 146 7.08 -2.00 -10.24
C ASN A 146 8.59 -1.86 -10.04
N ASN A 147 9.12 -2.36 -8.92
CA ASN A 147 10.54 -2.26 -8.57
C ASN A 147 11.09 -0.82 -8.72
N ASN A 148 10.39 0.15 -8.13
CA ASN A 148 10.71 1.59 -8.20
C ASN A 148 10.70 2.19 -9.62
N ARG A 149 10.10 1.51 -10.60
CA ARG A 149 9.95 1.99 -11.98
C ARG A 149 8.48 2.19 -12.33
N ILE A 150 8.22 3.18 -13.17
CA ILE A 150 6.91 3.44 -13.77
C ILE A 150 7.05 3.46 -15.29
N ASP A 151 6.04 2.94 -15.99
CA ASP A 151 5.97 2.92 -17.44
C ASP A 151 5.06 4.05 -17.93
N LEU A 152 5.65 5.01 -18.64
CA LEU A 152 4.98 6.14 -19.27
C LEU A 152 4.87 5.98 -20.79
N SER A 153 5.14 4.80 -21.36
CA SER A 153 5.09 4.55 -22.81
C SER A 153 3.74 4.85 -23.45
N ARG A 154 2.66 4.82 -22.65
CA ARG A 154 1.28 5.12 -23.07
C ARG A 154 0.92 6.60 -23.00
N VAL A 155 1.80 7.44 -22.43
CA VAL A 155 1.57 8.88 -22.33
C VAL A 155 1.70 9.51 -23.72
N PRO A 156 0.69 10.26 -24.20
CA PRO A 156 0.75 10.91 -25.51
C PRO A 156 1.94 11.88 -25.61
N GLY A 157 2.71 11.76 -26.70
CA GLY A 157 3.85 12.64 -26.96
C GLY A 157 5.09 12.39 -26.09
N ILE A 158 5.13 11.29 -25.32
CA ILE A 158 6.25 11.03 -24.41
C ILE A 158 7.57 10.86 -25.16
N SER A 159 8.61 11.51 -24.64
CA SER A 159 9.96 11.38 -25.18
C SER A 159 10.55 10.01 -24.85
N LYS A 160 11.44 9.49 -25.71
CA LYS A 160 12.03 8.14 -25.55
C LYS A 160 12.72 7.93 -24.20
N ASP A 161 13.37 8.97 -23.70
CA ASP A 161 14.10 9.01 -22.42
C ASP A 161 13.21 9.06 -21.18
N LEU A 162 11.91 9.34 -21.32
CA LEU A 162 10.94 9.37 -20.23
C LEU A 162 9.92 8.23 -20.32
N ARG A 163 10.11 7.27 -21.22
CA ARG A 163 9.22 6.09 -21.33
C ARG A 163 9.23 5.23 -20.08
N GLU A 164 10.36 5.13 -19.42
CA GLU A 164 10.49 4.47 -18.13
C GLU A 164 11.16 5.44 -17.17
N VAL A 165 10.59 5.57 -15.98
CA VAL A 165 11.05 6.52 -14.97
C VAL A 165 11.29 5.80 -13.65
N VAL A 166 12.43 6.09 -13.02
CA VAL A 166 12.77 5.58 -11.68
C VAL A 166 12.34 6.58 -10.60
N LEU A 167 11.60 6.07 -9.61
CA LEU A 167 11.17 6.79 -8.40
C LEU A 167 11.74 6.06 -7.17
N SER A 168 12.81 6.61 -6.59
CA SER A 168 13.50 6.03 -5.43
C SER A 168 13.87 7.16 -4.46
N ALA A 169 13.37 7.09 -3.23
CA ALA A 169 13.64 8.11 -2.22
C ALA A 169 15.14 8.20 -1.82
N GLU A 170 15.93 7.15 -2.08
CA GLU A 170 17.36 7.13 -1.79
C GLU A 170 18.18 7.98 -2.77
N ASN A 171 17.73 8.06 -4.03
CA ASN A 171 18.47 8.70 -5.12
C ASN A 171 17.79 9.97 -5.64
N ASP A 172 16.66 10.35 -5.04
CA ASP A 172 15.83 11.46 -5.48
C ASP A 172 15.26 12.23 -4.28
N GLU A 173 15.93 13.32 -3.95
CA GLU A 173 15.57 14.20 -2.84
C GLU A 173 14.19 14.85 -3.02
N PHE A 174 13.81 15.19 -4.26
CA PHE A 174 12.48 15.75 -4.51
C PHE A 174 11.42 14.70 -4.20
N TYR A 175 11.58 13.47 -4.70
CA TYR A 175 10.66 12.39 -4.39
C TYR A 175 10.61 12.09 -2.90
N ALA A 176 11.75 11.95 -2.22
CA ALA A 176 11.83 11.67 -0.79
C ALA A 176 11.04 12.69 0.06
N ASN A 177 11.14 13.98 -0.28
CA ASN A 177 10.46 15.06 0.43
C ASN A 177 8.97 15.18 0.10
N ASN A 178 8.52 14.63 -1.04
CA ASN A 178 7.15 14.79 -1.53
C ASN A 178 6.33 13.49 -1.55
N MET A 179 6.94 12.31 -1.32
CA MET A 179 6.29 11.01 -1.55
C MET A 179 5.00 10.79 -0.74
N TYR A 180 4.89 11.47 0.41
CA TYR A 180 3.73 11.40 1.32
C TYR A 180 2.88 12.67 1.36
N LEU A 181 3.20 13.67 0.55
CA LEU A 181 2.39 14.90 0.46
C LEU A 181 1.17 14.66 -0.43
N ASN A 182 0.12 15.43 -0.19
CA ASN A 182 -1.09 15.36 -0.99
C ASN A 182 -0.91 16.01 -2.38
N PHE A 183 -1.81 15.67 -3.31
CA PHE A 183 -1.72 16.10 -4.71
C PHE A 183 -1.64 17.62 -4.91
N ALA A 184 -2.34 18.41 -4.10
CA ALA A 184 -2.30 19.87 -4.16
C ALA A 184 -0.95 20.44 -3.70
N GLU A 185 -0.37 19.87 -2.64
CA GLU A 185 0.95 20.28 -2.13
C GLU A 185 2.06 19.93 -3.12
N ILE A 186 1.99 18.77 -3.79
CA ILE A 186 2.97 18.39 -4.82
C ILE A 186 2.95 19.38 -5.98
N GLY A 187 1.77 19.76 -6.48
CA GLY A 187 1.65 20.74 -7.57
C GLY A 187 2.28 22.08 -7.21
N SER A 188 2.08 22.54 -5.98
CA SER A 188 2.70 23.76 -5.45
C SER A 188 4.23 23.64 -5.34
N ASN A 189 4.74 22.51 -4.85
CA ASN A 189 6.17 22.28 -4.70
C ASN A 189 6.89 22.17 -6.06
N ILE A 190 6.26 21.56 -7.07
CA ILE A 190 6.78 21.55 -8.45
C ILE A 190 6.84 22.97 -9.01
N LYS A 191 5.80 23.77 -8.81
CA LYS A 191 5.78 25.17 -9.24
C LYS A 191 6.94 25.96 -8.62
N ASN A 192 7.12 25.87 -7.31
CA ASN A 192 8.23 26.53 -6.62
C ASN A 192 9.59 26.10 -7.17
N LEU A 193 9.77 24.79 -7.41
CA LEU A 193 11.01 24.25 -7.99
C LEU A 193 11.27 24.81 -9.40
N MET A 194 10.23 24.96 -10.22
CA MET A 194 10.35 25.56 -11.56
C MET A 194 10.65 27.06 -11.50
N GLU A 195 9.98 27.81 -10.63
CA GLU A 195 10.21 29.25 -10.45
C GLU A 195 11.64 29.54 -9.97
N ASP A 196 12.14 28.77 -8.99
CA ASP A 196 13.52 28.89 -8.51
C ASP A 196 14.56 28.58 -9.59
N PHE A 197 14.22 27.68 -10.52
CA PHE A 197 15.06 27.41 -11.66
C PHE A 197 15.02 28.55 -12.69
N GLN A 198 13.84 29.08 -13.01
CA GLN A 198 13.69 30.23 -13.92
C GLN A 198 14.41 31.48 -13.39
N ARG A 199 14.47 31.69 -12.07
CA ARG A 199 15.24 32.78 -11.44
C ARG A 199 16.74 32.69 -11.76
N ARG A 200 17.29 31.48 -11.91
CA ARG A 200 18.70 31.27 -12.28
C ARG A 200 18.97 31.55 -13.77
N LYS A 201 17.93 31.71 -14.60
CA LYS A 201 17.99 31.91 -16.06
C LYS A 201 16.98 33.01 -16.50
N PRO A 202 17.23 34.29 -16.17
CA PRO A 202 16.25 35.37 -16.34
C PRO A 202 15.81 35.67 -17.78
N LYS A 203 16.55 35.21 -18.80
CA LYS A 203 16.20 35.42 -20.22
C LYS A 203 15.02 34.56 -20.73
N GLU A 204 14.53 33.61 -19.94
CA GLU A 204 13.49 32.64 -20.32
C GLU A 204 12.32 32.60 -19.31
N GLN A 205 12.08 33.70 -18.59
CA GLN A 205 10.99 33.77 -17.61
C GLN A 205 9.62 33.73 -18.31
N GLN A 206 8.81 32.74 -17.95
CA GLN A 206 7.39 32.66 -18.29
C GLN A 206 6.59 32.47 -17.03
N LYS A 207 5.40 33.08 -16.98
CA LYS A 207 4.47 32.89 -15.86
C LYS A 207 3.87 31.48 -15.97
N LEU A 208 4.11 30.65 -14.95
CA LEU A 208 3.62 29.27 -14.88
C LEU A 208 2.48 29.20 -13.85
N GLU A 209 1.23 29.06 -14.31
CA GLU A 209 0.06 29.05 -13.43
C GLU A 209 -0.50 27.65 -13.18
N SER A 210 -0.34 26.74 -14.15
CA SER A 210 -0.87 25.38 -14.09
C SER A 210 0.19 24.30 -14.35
N ILE A 211 -0.13 23.05 -14.00
CA ILE A 211 0.71 21.89 -14.32
C ILE A 211 0.84 21.69 -15.84
N ALA A 212 -0.19 22.06 -16.60
CA ALA A 212 -0.15 22.02 -18.05
C ALA A 212 0.87 23.02 -18.61
N ASP A 213 0.91 24.25 -18.09
CA ASP A 213 1.89 25.26 -18.48
C ASP A 213 3.31 24.79 -18.16
N MET A 214 3.48 24.22 -16.97
CA MET A 214 4.76 23.64 -16.52
C MET A 214 5.25 22.54 -17.45
N LYS A 215 4.37 21.61 -17.85
CA LYS A 215 4.70 20.54 -18.81
C LYS A 215 5.06 21.11 -20.17
N ALA A 216 4.25 22.01 -20.72
CA ALA A 216 4.51 22.65 -22.00
C ALA A 216 5.84 23.43 -22.00
N PHE A 217 6.17 24.09 -20.89
CA PHE A 217 7.45 24.77 -20.72
C PHE A 217 8.63 23.78 -20.79
N VAL A 218 8.57 22.64 -20.08
CA VAL A 218 9.64 21.63 -20.14
C VAL A 218 9.81 21.07 -21.57
N GLU A 219 8.71 20.87 -22.30
CA GLU A 219 8.72 20.34 -23.66
C GLU A 219 9.28 21.34 -24.68
N ASN A 220 8.92 22.64 -24.56
CA ASN A 220 9.34 23.69 -25.49
C ASN A 220 10.77 24.19 -25.25
N TYR A 221 11.37 23.88 -24.10
CA TYR A 221 12.72 24.31 -23.74
C TYR A 221 13.65 23.09 -23.49
N PRO A 222 14.15 22.39 -24.53
CA PRO A 222 14.99 21.19 -24.36
C PRO A 222 16.28 21.41 -23.55
N GLN A 223 16.76 22.65 -23.50
CA GLN A 223 17.92 23.05 -22.69
C GLN A 223 17.62 22.89 -21.18
N PHE A 224 16.38 23.19 -20.78
CA PHE A 224 15.86 22.99 -19.44
C PHE A 224 15.87 21.51 -19.06
N LYS A 225 15.41 20.65 -19.98
CA LYS A 225 15.44 19.19 -19.82
C LYS A 225 16.84 18.64 -19.58
N LYS A 226 17.84 19.16 -20.30
CA LYS A 226 19.25 18.79 -20.12
C LYS A 226 19.85 19.29 -18.80
N MET A 227 19.34 20.38 -18.23
CA MET A 227 19.86 21.00 -17.02
C MET A 227 19.20 20.50 -15.73
N SER A 228 17.99 19.91 -15.78
CA SER A 228 17.35 19.31 -14.61
C SER A 228 16.49 18.09 -14.94
N GLY A 229 17.08 16.91 -14.84
CA GLY A 229 16.38 15.64 -14.99
C GLY A 229 15.27 15.45 -13.95
N THR A 230 15.47 15.92 -12.72
CA THR A 230 14.47 15.84 -11.63
C THR A 230 13.22 16.65 -11.95
N VAL A 231 13.37 17.91 -12.40
CA VAL A 231 12.21 18.74 -12.72
C VAL A 231 11.45 18.14 -13.90
N SER A 232 12.16 17.78 -14.98
CA SER A 232 11.51 17.16 -16.14
C SER A 232 10.75 15.91 -15.75
N LYS A 233 11.36 15.04 -14.93
CA LYS A 233 10.73 13.80 -14.45
C LYS A 233 9.43 14.07 -13.70
N HIS A 234 9.46 14.88 -12.64
CA HIS A 234 8.29 15.06 -11.78
C HIS A 234 7.19 15.89 -12.43
N VAL A 235 7.54 16.88 -13.25
CA VAL A 235 6.56 17.64 -14.06
C VAL A 235 5.83 16.69 -15.02
N THR A 236 6.55 15.79 -15.70
CA THR A 236 5.93 14.82 -16.60
C THR A 236 5.01 13.85 -15.85
N VAL A 237 5.47 13.28 -14.72
CA VAL A 237 4.66 12.36 -13.92
C VAL A 237 3.41 13.04 -13.39
N VAL A 238 3.54 14.20 -12.74
CA VAL A 238 2.40 14.91 -12.15
C VAL A 238 1.46 15.47 -13.23
N GLY A 239 1.99 15.86 -14.39
CA GLY A 239 1.20 16.21 -15.56
C GLY A 239 0.33 15.04 -16.05
N GLU A 240 0.88 13.83 -16.08
CA GLU A 240 0.10 12.65 -16.45
C GLU A 240 -0.94 12.28 -15.39
N LEU A 241 -0.61 12.35 -14.09
CA LEU A 241 -1.59 12.17 -13.02
C LEU A 241 -2.76 13.15 -13.15
N SER A 242 -2.46 14.43 -13.38
CA SER A 242 -3.47 15.48 -13.59
C SER A 242 -4.36 15.20 -14.79
N ARG A 243 -3.79 14.74 -15.90
CA ARG A 243 -4.52 14.34 -17.11
C ARG A 243 -5.48 13.19 -16.82
N LEU A 244 -5.02 12.13 -16.16
CA LEU A 244 -5.83 10.96 -15.80
C LEU A 244 -6.97 11.31 -14.83
N VAL A 245 -6.71 12.19 -13.85
CA VAL A 245 -7.74 12.69 -12.93
C VAL A 245 -8.87 13.38 -13.68
N GLY A 246 -8.54 14.27 -14.63
CA GLY A 246 -9.53 14.98 -15.43
C GLY A 246 -10.27 14.10 -16.43
N GLU A 247 -9.56 13.17 -17.08
CA GLU A 247 -10.14 12.25 -18.07
C GLU A 247 -11.16 11.29 -17.44
N ARG A 248 -10.84 10.75 -16.25
CA ARG A 248 -11.66 9.72 -15.57
C ARG A 248 -12.64 10.28 -14.52
N ASN A 249 -12.70 11.60 -14.38
CA ASN A 249 -13.51 12.30 -13.36
C ASN A 249 -13.21 11.85 -11.92
N LEU A 250 -11.92 11.64 -11.58
CA LEU A 250 -11.53 10.96 -10.34
C LEU A 250 -11.83 11.75 -9.06
N LEU A 251 -11.99 13.08 -9.13
CA LEU A 251 -12.35 13.89 -7.97
C LEU A 251 -13.75 13.52 -7.45
N GLU A 252 -14.75 13.51 -8.34
CA GLU A 252 -16.12 13.13 -7.96
C GLU A 252 -16.22 11.64 -7.62
N VAL A 253 -15.47 10.77 -8.33
CA VAL A 253 -15.41 9.34 -8.00
C VAL A 253 -14.88 9.16 -6.59
N SER A 254 -13.74 9.77 -6.28
CA SER A 254 -13.12 9.67 -4.96
C SER A 254 -13.97 10.26 -3.85
N GLU A 255 -14.72 11.34 -4.09
CA GLU A 255 -15.65 11.89 -3.10
C GLU A 255 -16.70 10.84 -2.67
N VAL A 256 -17.30 10.15 -3.64
CA VAL A 256 -18.27 9.08 -3.38
C VAL A 256 -17.60 7.86 -2.74
N GLU A 257 -16.36 7.54 -3.10
CA GLU A 257 -15.60 6.48 -2.43
C GLU A 257 -15.37 6.80 -0.94
N GLN A 258 -15.06 8.06 -0.61
CA GLN A 258 -14.87 8.49 0.79
C GLN A 258 -16.20 8.49 1.56
N GLU A 259 -17.30 8.92 0.92
CA GLU A 259 -18.67 8.77 1.47
C GLU A 259 -18.96 7.30 1.80
N LEU A 260 -18.72 6.40 0.84
CA LEU A 260 -18.91 4.95 0.99
C LEU A 260 -17.96 4.29 1.99
N ALA A 261 -16.83 4.90 2.33
CA ALA A 261 -15.88 4.33 3.27
C ALA A 261 -16.07 4.86 4.70
N CYS A 262 -16.57 6.09 4.85
CA CYS A 262 -16.54 6.82 6.11
C CYS A 262 -17.91 7.22 6.66
N GLN A 263 -18.95 7.24 5.83
CA GLN A 263 -20.27 7.76 6.20
C GLN A 263 -21.34 6.66 6.25
N ASN A 264 -22.42 6.93 6.98
CA ASN A 264 -23.53 5.98 7.15
C ASN A 264 -24.86 6.51 6.56
N ASP A 265 -24.79 7.34 5.52
CA ASP A 265 -25.96 7.80 4.75
C ASP A 265 -26.16 6.94 3.49
N HIS A 266 -26.91 5.85 3.65
CA HIS A 266 -27.20 4.91 2.56
C HIS A 266 -27.91 5.56 1.37
N SER A 267 -28.86 6.47 1.62
CA SER A 267 -29.70 7.06 0.57
C SER A 267 -28.88 7.99 -0.31
N SER A 268 -28.09 8.88 0.31
CA SER A 268 -27.17 9.78 -0.39
C SER A 268 -26.13 8.99 -1.19
N ALA A 269 -25.47 8.03 -0.55
CA ALA A 269 -24.45 7.22 -1.20
C ALA A 269 -25.00 6.45 -2.40
N LEU A 270 -26.19 5.84 -2.29
CA LEU A 270 -26.84 5.12 -3.39
C LEU A 270 -27.17 6.06 -4.58
N GLN A 271 -27.69 7.25 -4.30
CA GLN A 271 -27.99 8.25 -5.31
C GLN A 271 -26.72 8.70 -6.04
N ASN A 272 -25.65 8.96 -5.29
CA ASN A 272 -24.37 9.39 -5.84
C ASN A 272 -23.68 8.31 -6.67
N VAL A 273 -23.73 7.05 -6.23
CA VAL A 273 -23.24 5.90 -7.03
C VAL A 273 -24.00 5.83 -8.36
N ARG A 274 -25.34 5.87 -8.35
CA ARG A 274 -26.15 5.82 -9.59
C ARG A 274 -25.84 6.98 -10.54
N ARG A 275 -25.65 8.18 -10.00
CA ARG A 275 -25.24 9.36 -10.78
C ARG A 275 -23.92 9.13 -11.51
N LEU A 276 -22.91 8.60 -10.82
CA LEU A 276 -21.61 8.30 -11.44
C LEU A 276 -21.67 7.10 -12.40
N LEU A 277 -22.57 6.14 -12.16
CA LEU A 277 -22.84 5.05 -13.09
C LEU A 277 -23.42 5.53 -14.43
N GLN A 278 -24.01 6.72 -14.49
CA GLN A 278 -24.50 7.32 -15.74
C GLN A 278 -23.47 8.24 -16.41
N ASN A 279 -22.37 8.60 -15.74
CA ASN A 279 -21.38 9.53 -16.27
C ASN A 279 -20.40 8.82 -17.23
N PRO A 280 -20.33 9.21 -18.53
CA PRO A 280 -19.51 8.54 -19.53
C PRO A 280 -18.00 8.69 -19.31
N LYS A 281 -17.53 9.66 -18.50
CA LYS A 281 -16.11 9.81 -18.16
C LYS A 281 -15.62 8.76 -17.17
N VAL A 282 -16.51 8.18 -16.36
CA VAL A 282 -16.14 7.15 -15.39
C VAL A 282 -15.79 5.87 -16.15
N THR A 283 -14.67 5.21 -15.82
CA THR A 283 -14.31 3.98 -16.53
C THR A 283 -15.17 2.80 -16.09
N GLU A 284 -15.21 1.71 -16.87
CA GLU A 284 -15.87 0.48 -16.44
C GLU A 284 -15.34 -0.04 -15.09
N PHE A 285 -14.03 0.08 -14.87
CA PHE A 285 -13.37 -0.37 -13.66
C PHE A 285 -13.75 0.51 -12.47
N ASP A 286 -13.74 1.84 -12.64
CA ASP A 286 -14.15 2.79 -11.60
C ASP A 286 -15.62 2.60 -11.21
N ALA A 287 -16.48 2.36 -12.19
CA ALA A 287 -17.89 2.05 -11.97
C ALA A 287 -18.06 0.76 -11.15
N ALA A 288 -17.35 -0.32 -11.51
CA ALA A 288 -17.38 -1.57 -10.76
C ALA A 288 -16.81 -1.40 -9.34
N ARG A 289 -15.76 -0.59 -9.18
CA ARG A 289 -15.16 -0.25 -7.88
C ARG A 289 -16.15 0.45 -6.95
N LEU A 290 -16.89 1.44 -7.43
CA LEU A 290 -17.93 2.11 -6.62
C LEU A 290 -18.97 1.10 -6.12
N VAL A 291 -19.37 0.16 -6.98
CA VAL A 291 -20.32 -0.90 -6.60
C VAL A 291 -19.68 -1.93 -5.66
N MET A 292 -18.38 -2.24 -5.79
CA MET A 292 -17.63 -3.06 -4.84
C MET A 292 -17.63 -2.45 -3.43
N LEU A 293 -17.32 -1.15 -3.32
CA LEU A 293 -17.32 -0.42 -2.05
C LEU A 293 -18.73 -0.38 -1.43
N TYR A 294 -19.75 -0.06 -2.24
CA TYR A 294 -21.15 -0.12 -1.81
C TYR A 294 -21.53 -1.50 -1.28
N ALA A 295 -21.14 -2.56 -2.00
CA ALA A 295 -21.46 -3.93 -1.62
C ALA A 295 -20.80 -4.34 -0.31
N LEU A 296 -19.56 -3.90 -0.06
CA LEU A 296 -18.84 -4.18 1.19
C LEU A 296 -19.42 -3.42 2.39
N HIS A 297 -19.85 -2.16 2.21
CA HIS A 297 -20.44 -1.34 3.28
C HIS A 297 -21.88 -1.74 3.60
N TYR A 298 -22.73 -1.83 2.58
CA TYR A 298 -24.17 -1.98 2.75
C TYR A 298 -24.69 -3.41 2.52
N GLU A 299 -23.82 -4.44 2.56
CA GLU A 299 -24.16 -5.86 2.39
C GLU A 299 -25.40 -6.28 3.19
N ARG A 300 -25.49 -5.81 4.45
CA ARG A 300 -26.54 -6.15 5.42
C ARG A 300 -27.58 -5.03 5.63
N HIS A 301 -27.55 -3.97 4.83
CA HIS A 301 -28.53 -2.89 4.95
C HIS A 301 -29.93 -3.37 4.53
N SER A 302 -30.98 -2.94 5.22
CA SER A 302 -32.36 -3.37 4.94
C SER A 302 -32.82 -2.99 3.52
N SER A 303 -32.36 -1.83 3.04
CA SER A 303 -32.61 -1.33 1.68
C SER A 303 -31.45 -1.62 0.71
N ASN A 304 -30.72 -2.73 0.91
CA ASN A 304 -29.60 -3.09 0.03
C ASN A 304 -30.05 -3.15 -1.44
N SER A 305 -29.45 -2.30 -2.27
CA SER A 305 -29.79 -2.13 -3.68
C SER A 305 -28.75 -2.73 -4.63
N LEU A 306 -27.89 -3.64 -4.14
CA LEU A 306 -26.85 -4.29 -4.92
C LEU A 306 -27.37 -4.97 -6.21
N PRO A 307 -28.50 -5.73 -6.22
CA PRO A 307 -29.04 -6.30 -7.46
C PRO A 307 -29.40 -5.25 -8.51
N GLY A 308 -29.89 -4.09 -8.05
CA GLY A 308 -30.18 -2.95 -8.92
C GLY A 308 -28.91 -2.36 -9.51
N LEU A 309 -27.89 -2.10 -8.68
CA LEU A 309 -26.59 -1.59 -9.14
C LEU A 309 -25.89 -2.55 -10.10
N MET A 310 -26.01 -3.87 -9.91
CA MET A 310 -25.50 -4.88 -10.84
C MET A 310 -26.21 -4.83 -12.20
N THR A 311 -27.51 -4.53 -12.20
CA THR A 311 -28.29 -4.29 -13.42
C THR A 311 -27.86 -2.99 -14.11
N ASP A 312 -27.63 -1.93 -13.33
CA ASP A 312 -27.13 -0.65 -13.84
C ASP A 312 -25.75 -0.81 -14.51
N LEU A 313 -24.82 -1.56 -13.91
CA LEU A 313 -23.52 -1.90 -14.51
C LEU A 313 -23.69 -2.67 -15.83
N LYS A 314 -24.60 -3.65 -15.86
CA LYS A 314 -24.88 -4.44 -17.08
C LYS A 314 -25.45 -3.56 -18.19
N ASN A 315 -26.41 -2.69 -17.88
CA ASN A 315 -27.04 -1.79 -18.84
C ASN A 315 -26.06 -0.73 -19.38
N ARG A 316 -25.11 -0.29 -18.55
CA ARG A 316 -23.99 0.57 -18.97
C ARG A 316 -23.03 -0.14 -19.94
N GLY A 317 -23.05 -1.48 -20.01
CA GLY A 317 -22.13 -2.26 -20.83
C GLY A 317 -20.84 -2.67 -20.13
N VAL A 318 -20.75 -2.54 -18.80
CA VAL A 318 -19.56 -2.96 -18.03
C VAL A 318 -19.30 -4.45 -18.28
N SER A 319 -18.06 -4.78 -18.63
CA SER A 319 -17.67 -6.15 -18.98
C SER A 319 -17.97 -7.16 -17.85
N GLU A 320 -18.31 -8.39 -18.24
CA GLU A 320 -18.61 -9.48 -17.30
C GLU A 320 -17.46 -9.73 -16.31
N LYS A 321 -16.21 -9.54 -16.77
CA LYS A 321 -15.01 -9.63 -15.93
C LYS A 321 -15.12 -8.73 -14.70
N TYR A 322 -15.45 -7.45 -14.86
CA TYR A 322 -15.53 -6.51 -13.74
C TYR A 322 -16.79 -6.71 -12.89
N ARG A 323 -17.92 -7.06 -13.51
CA ARG A 323 -19.15 -7.38 -12.76
C ARG A 323 -18.95 -8.55 -11.79
N LYS A 324 -18.21 -9.59 -12.20
CA LYS A 324 -17.89 -10.73 -11.32
C LYS A 324 -17.01 -10.36 -10.12
N LEU A 325 -16.20 -9.32 -10.22
CA LEU A 325 -15.36 -8.85 -9.10
C LEU A 325 -16.19 -8.33 -7.93
N VAL A 326 -17.39 -7.77 -8.18
CA VAL A 326 -18.30 -7.30 -7.14
C VAL A 326 -18.69 -8.43 -6.19
N SER A 327 -19.06 -9.59 -6.74
CA SER A 327 -19.38 -10.76 -5.91
C SER A 327 -18.13 -11.34 -5.25
N ALA A 328 -17.02 -11.42 -5.99
CA ALA A 328 -15.77 -11.97 -5.48
C ALA A 328 -15.21 -11.17 -4.29
N VAL A 329 -15.28 -9.84 -4.31
CA VAL A 329 -14.77 -9.01 -3.21
C VAL A 329 -15.63 -9.15 -1.95
N VAL A 330 -16.95 -9.30 -2.09
CA VAL A 330 -17.85 -9.56 -0.95
C VAL A 330 -17.60 -10.95 -0.37
N GLU A 331 -17.33 -11.95 -1.20
CA GLU A 331 -16.94 -13.29 -0.73
C GLU A 331 -15.57 -13.27 -0.03
N TYR A 332 -14.64 -12.46 -0.52
CA TYR A 332 -13.29 -12.32 0.01
C TYR A 332 -13.25 -11.55 1.34
N GLY A 333 -13.87 -10.36 1.41
CA GLY A 333 -13.76 -9.42 2.52
C GLY A 333 -15.10 -8.87 3.03
N GLY A 334 -16.22 -9.53 2.76
CA GLY A 334 -17.54 -9.16 3.27
C GLY A 334 -17.69 -9.36 4.78
N LYS A 335 -18.82 -8.94 5.35
CA LYS A 335 -19.05 -8.95 6.82
C LYS A 335 -19.07 -10.37 7.42
N ARG A 336 -19.25 -11.41 6.61
CA ARG A 336 -19.19 -12.81 7.06
C ARG A 336 -17.76 -13.31 7.33
N VAL A 337 -16.77 -12.70 6.70
CA VAL A 337 -15.36 -13.10 6.79
C VAL A 337 -14.60 -12.22 7.78
N ARG A 338 -14.86 -10.91 7.75
CA ARG A 338 -14.16 -9.93 8.59
C ARG A 338 -14.37 -10.20 10.08
N GLY A 339 -13.27 -10.17 10.83
CA GLY A 339 -13.27 -10.22 12.30
C GLY A 339 -13.40 -8.82 12.92
N SER A 340 -13.00 -7.78 12.16
CA SER A 340 -13.06 -6.38 12.57
C SER A 340 -14.32 -5.67 12.08
N ASP A 341 -14.60 -4.49 12.65
CA ASP A 341 -15.72 -3.65 12.21
C ASP A 341 -15.22 -2.38 11.49
N LEU A 342 -15.08 -2.46 10.17
CA LEU A 342 -14.54 -1.36 9.35
C LEU A 342 -15.41 -0.09 9.36
N PHE A 343 -16.72 -0.24 9.59
CA PHE A 343 -17.71 0.84 9.46
C PHE A 343 -18.34 1.26 10.78
N SER A 344 -17.72 0.86 11.90
CA SER A 344 -18.16 1.27 13.24
C SER A 344 -18.31 2.79 13.29
N PRO A 345 -19.45 3.34 13.76
CA PRO A 345 -19.60 4.77 13.96
C PRO A 345 -18.50 5.26 14.90
N LYS A 346 -17.55 6.02 14.36
CA LYS A 346 -16.52 6.65 15.18
C LYS A 346 -17.22 7.71 16.04
N ASP A 347 -16.90 7.77 17.33
CA ASP A 347 -17.41 8.81 18.22
C ASP A 347 -17.19 10.20 17.59
N ALA A 348 -18.18 11.10 17.70
CA ALA A 348 -18.09 12.48 17.19
C ALA A 348 -16.84 13.24 17.71
N VAL A 349 -16.30 12.82 18.85
CA VAL A 349 -15.05 13.34 19.46
C VAL A 349 -13.78 12.77 18.79
N ALA A 350 -13.83 11.52 18.31
CA ALA A 350 -12.74 10.89 17.55
C ALA A 350 -12.66 11.48 16.13
N ILE A 351 -13.83 11.69 15.53
CA ILE A 351 -14.06 12.46 14.31
C ILE A 351 -13.36 13.82 14.45
N THR A 352 -13.77 14.70 15.39
CA THR A 352 -13.16 16.04 15.57
C THR A 352 -11.65 16.05 15.87
N LYS A 353 -11.11 15.05 16.58
CA LYS A 353 -9.65 14.90 16.75
C LYS A 353 -8.93 14.44 15.48
N GLN A 354 -9.59 13.69 14.60
CA GLN A 354 -9.09 13.33 13.25
C GLN A 354 -9.10 14.56 12.33
N PHE A 355 -10.12 15.42 12.41
CA PHE A 355 -10.19 16.71 11.67
C PHE A 355 -9.05 17.68 12.05
N LEU A 356 -8.54 17.62 13.29
CA LEU A 356 -7.49 18.52 13.78
C LEU A 356 -6.04 18.09 13.47
N LYS A 357 -5.82 16.91 12.86
CA LYS A 357 -4.47 16.37 12.58
C LYS A 357 -4.07 16.41 11.09
N GLY A 358 -4.74 17.20 10.27
CA GLY A 358 -4.19 17.64 8.99
C GLY A 358 -3.18 18.74 9.23
N LEU A 359 -1.93 18.56 8.77
CA LEU A 359 -0.78 19.44 9.05
C LEU A 359 -0.94 20.93 8.66
N LYS A 360 -2.09 21.38 8.12
CA LYS A 360 -2.39 22.79 7.81
C LYS A 360 -3.87 23.19 7.92
N GLY A 361 -4.72 22.45 8.64
CA GLY A 361 -6.09 22.90 8.95
C GLY A 361 -7.03 23.11 7.76
N VAL A 362 -6.76 22.52 6.59
CA VAL A 362 -7.68 22.49 5.44
C VAL A 362 -8.27 21.09 5.35
N GLU A 363 -9.59 20.99 5.48
CA GLU A 363 -10.33 19.74 5.30
C GLU A 363 -10.14 19.24 3.88
N ASN A 364 -9.71 17.99 3.73
CA ASN A 364 -9.59 17.34 2.43
C ASN A 364 -10.63 16.21 2.34
N VAL A 365 -11.69 16.47 1.57
CA VAL A 365 -12.79 15.53 1.37
C VAL A 365 -12.30 14.21 0.75
N TYR A 366 -11.16 14.22 0.06
CA TYR A 366 -10.61 13.09 -0.67
C TYR A 366 -9.72 12.15 0.18
N THR A 367 -9.44 12.48 1.45
CA THR A 367 -8.53 11.72 2.32
C THR A 367 -9.08 11.57 3.75
N GLN A 368 -10.37 11.28 3.89
CA GLN A 368 -11.04 11.09 5.19
C GLN A 368 -10.79 9.70 5.78
N HIS A 369 -10.73 8.70 4.92
CA HIS A 369 -10.50 7.31 5.28
C HIS A 369 -9.17 7.13 6.02
N GLN A 370 -9.16 6.17 6.95
CA GLN A 370 -7.95 5.70 7.62
C GLN A 370 -7.96 4.17 7.60
N PRO A 371 -6.87 3.51 7.15
CA PRO A 371 -6.80 2.07 7.12
C PRO A 371 -7.04 1.45 8.50
N LEU A 372 -7.64 0.25 8.54
CA LEU A 372 -7.85 -0.51 9.79
C LEU A 372 -6.52 -0.68 10.57
N LEU A 373 -5.41 -0.81 9.83
CA LEU A 373 -4.07 -0.91 10.37
C LEU A 373 -3.73 0.20 11.38
N GLN A 374 -4.22 1.42 11.17
CA GLN A 374 -3.94 2.54 12.06
C GLN A 374 -4.47 2.27 13.47
N GLU A 375 -5.72 1.83 13.60
CA GLU A 375 -6.33 1.54 14.89
C GLU A 375 -5.66 0.32 15.53
N THR A 376 -5.43 -0.74 14.75
CA THR A 376 -4.75 -1.95 15.23
C THR A 376 -3.38 -1.63 15.83
N LEU A 377 -2.57 -0.82 15.15
CA LEU A 377 -1.25 -0.41 15.64
C LEU A 377 -1.34 0.55 16.83
N ASP A 378 -2.28 1.50 16.85
CA ASP A 378 -2.47 2.40 17.98
C ASP A 378 -2.86 1.62 19.26
N GLN A 379 -3.76 0.64 19.14
CA GLN A 379 -4.11 -0.25 20.26
C GLN A 379 -2.93 -1.12 20.67
N LEU A 380 -2.12 -1.62 19.72
CA LEU A 380 -0.93 -2.40 20.02
C LEU A 380 0.12 -1.60 20.81
N ILE A 381 0.44 -0.39 20.33
CA ILE A 381 1.41 0.51 20.97
C ILE A 381 0.96 0.91 22.39
N LYS A 382 -0.36 1.02 22.62
CA LYS A 382 -0.95 1.33 23.92
C LYS A 382 -1.12 0.10 24.83
N GLY A 383 -0.75 -1.10 24.38
CA GLY A 383 -0.94 -2.34 25.15
C GLY A 383 -2.41 -2.74 25.32
N LYS A 384 -3.29 -2.29 24.41
CA LYS A 384 -4.75 -2.51 24.45
C LYS A 384 -5.28 -3.39 23.33
N LEU A 385 -4.41 -3.86 22.44
CA LEU A 385 -4.80 -4.79 21.37
C LEU A 385 -5.27 -6.12 21.98
N LYS A 386 -6.53 -6.48 21.72
CA LYS A 386 -7.23 -7.60 22.36
C LYS A 386 -6.65 -8.95 21.94
N ASP A 387 -6.33 -9.79 22.92
CA ASP A 387 -5.86 -11.16 22.68
C ASP A 387 -6.95 -12.07 22.08
N SER A 388 -8.23 -11.75 22.29
CA SER A 388 -9.35 -12.46 21.68
C SER A 388 -9.47 -12.25 20.17
N GLN A 389 -8.80 -11.22 19.62
CA GLN A 389 -8.75 -10.95 18.18
C GLN A 389 -7.35 -11.16 17.61
N TYR A 390 -6.31 -10.90 18.41
CA TYR A 390 -4.91 -10.98 17.99
C TYR A 390 -4.08 -11.74 19.03
N PRO A 391 -4.29 -13.05 19.24
CA PRO A 391 -3.57 -13.80 20.27
C PRO A 391 -2.07 -13.89 19.99
N TYR A 392 -1.30 -14.18 21.05
CA TYR A 392 0.10 -14.59 20.92
C TYR A 392 0.20 -16.05 20.48
N LEU A 393 1.20 -16.36 19.66
CA LEU A 393 1.56 -17.74 19.35
C LEU A 393 2.38 -18.32 20.51
N GLY A 394 1.71 -19.08 21.38
CA GLY A 394 2.31 -19.69 22.57
C GLY A 394 1.89 -19.01 23.88
N PRO A 395 2.41 -19.47 25.03
CA PRO A 395 1.93 -19.04 26.35
C PRO A 395 2.46 -17.68 26.80
N ASN A 396 3.50 -17.15 26.15
CA ASN A 396 4.17 -15.93 26.56
C ASN A 396 3.45 -14.69 26.01
N THR A 397 3.22 -13.70 26.85
CA THR A 397 2.64 -12.41 26.48
C THR A 397 3.61 -11.27 26.77
N LEU A 398 3.59 -10.24 25.94
CA LEU A 398 4.39 -9.04 26.17
C LEU A 398 3.71 -8.17 27.23
N ARG A 399 4.45 -7.80 28.27
CA ARG A 399 3.96 -6.91 29.35
C ARG A 399 4.29 -5.44 29.09
N ASP A 400 5.45 -5.19 28.48
CA ASP A 400 5.95 -3.86 28.21
C ASP A 400 5.42 -3.30 26.89
N ARG A 401 5.52 -1.97 26.74
CA ARG A 401 5.20 -1.29 25.48
C ARG A 401 6.12 -1.81 24.36
N PRO A 402 5.57 -2.34 23.25
CA PRO A 402 6.40 -2.82 22.14
C PRO A 402 7.22 -1.67 21.54
N GLN A 403 8.52 -1.90 21.36
CA GLN A 403 9.44 -0.94 20.76
C GLN A 403 9.70 -1.23 19.28
N ASP A 404 9.90 -2.51 18.94
CA ASP A 404 10.13 -2.95 17.56
C ASP A 404 8.95 -3.80 17.08
N ILE A 405 8.25 -3.32 16.06
CA ILE A 405 7.06 -3.96 15.51
C ILE A 405 7.30 -4.25 14.03
N ILE A 406 7.20 -5.52 13.64
CA ILE A 406 7.13 -5.94 12.25
C ILE A 406 5.66 -6.28 11.96
N VAL A 407 5.07 -5.68 10.95
CA VAL A 407 3.73 -6.00 10.47
C VAL A 407 3.85 -6.72 9.14
N PHE A 408 3.18 -7.85 9.00
CA PHE A 408 3.10 -8.58 7.74
C PHE A 408 1.63 -8.80 7.33
N ILE A 409 1.24 -8.29 6.16
CA ILE A 409 -0.13 -8.44 5.63
C ILE A 409 -0.15 -9.49 4.51
N ILE A 410 -0.85 -10.59 4.79
CA ILE A 410 -1.15 -11.63 3.80
C ILE A 410 -2.16 -11.06 2.79
N GLY A 411 -1.90 -11.27 1.50
CA GLY A 411 -2.67 -10.60 0.45
C GLY A 411 -2.30 -9.12 0.31
N GLY A 412 -1.06 -8.77 0.69
CA GLY A 412 -0.37 -7.53 0.38
C GLY A 412 -0.74 -6.30 1.22
N ALA A 413 0.24 -5.39 1.32
CA ALA A 413 0.11 -4.07 1.93
C ALA A 413 -0.28 -3.01 0.89
N THR A 414 -0.63 -1.79 1.31
CA THR A 414 -0.86 -0.66 0.41
C THR A 414 0.07 0.51 0.72
N TYR A 415 0.22 1.45 -0.23
CA TYR A 415 0.95 2.69 0.05
C TYR A 415 0.22 3.65 0.99
N GLU A 416 -1.11 3.51 1.15
CA GLU A 416 -1.85 4.23 2.19
C GLU A 416 -1.44 3.76 3.60
N GLU A 417 -1.33 2.44 3.78
CA GLU A 417 -0.85 1.85 5.03
C GLU A 417 0.63 2.15 5.29
N ALA A 418 1.45 2.22 4.24
CA ALA A 418 2.83 2.69 4.36
C ALA A 418 2.88 4.11 4.94
N LEU A 419 2.03 5.02 4.46
CA LEU A 419 1.91 6.37 5.02
C LEU A 419 1.43 6.33 6.48
N THR A 420 0.46 5.49 6.81
CA THR A 420 0.02 5.29 8.21
C THR A 420 1.21 4.91 9.10
N VAL A 421 2.03 3.95 8.67
CA VAL A 421 3.20 3.49 9.42
C VAL A 421 4.29 4.56 9.51
N TYR A 422 4.53 5.31 8.44
CA TYR A 422 5.42 6.47 8.44
C TYR A 422 5.01 7.50 9.51
N ASN A 423 3.72 7.84 9.56
CA ASN A 423 3.18 8.80 10.52
C ASN A 423 3.25 8.27 11.97
N LEU A 424 2.97 6.98 12.19
CA LEU A 424 3.08 6.36 13.51
C LEU A 424 4.52 6.36 14.03
N ASN A 425 5.49 6.02 13.18
CA ASN A 425 6.92 6.08 13.51
C ASN A 425 7.37 7.49 13.93
N ARG A 426 6.86 8.53 13.26
CA ARG A 426 7.19 9.94 13.59
C ARG A 426 6.53 10.43 14.86
N THR A 427 5.31 9.98 15.13
CA THR A 427 4.50 10.48 16.25
C THR A 427 4.68 9.69 17.54
N ASN A 428 5.36 8.54 17.49
CA ASN A 428 5.64 7.70 18.64
C ASN A 428 7.15 7.47 18.82
N PRO A 429 7.90 8.46 19.36
CA PRO A 429 9.30 8.25 19.69
C PRO A 429 9.51 7.02 20.57
N GLY A 430 10.51 6.20 20.23
CA GLY A 430 10.80 4.93 20.91
C GLY A 430 10.04 3.71 20.35
N VAL A 431 9.17 3.90 19.36
CA VAL A 431 8.54 2.81 18.60
C VAL A 431 9.04 2.85 17.15
N ARG A 432 9.43 1.69 16.63
CA ARG A 432 9.86 1.48 15.25
C ARG A 432 9.00 0.38 14.63
N ILE A 433 8.35 0.73 13.53
CA ILE A 433 7.40 -0.12 12.83
C ILE A 433 7.91 -0.32 11.40
N VAL A 434 7.98 -1.58 10.99
CA VAL A 434 8.26 -1.97 9.60
C VAL A 434 7.04 -2.72 9.07
N LEU A 435 6.48 -2.24 7.96
CA LEU A 435 5.37 -2.86 7.26
C LEU A 435 5.88 -3.71 6.11
N GLY A 436 5.26 -4.85 5.88
CA GLY A 436 5.32 -5.50 4.59
C GLY A 436 4.13 -6.38 4.34
N GLY A 437 4.17 -7.02 3.20
CA GLY A 437 3.17 -7.99 2.79
C GLY A 437 3.70 -8.88 1.69
N THR A 438 2.84 -9.79 1.25
CA THR A 438 3.17 -10.64 0.10
C THR A 438 3.48 -9.81 -1.15
N THR A 439 2.75 -8.71 -1.36
CA THR A 439 3.03 -7.68 -2.36
C THR A 439 2.64 -6.29 -1.84
N ILE A 440 2.81 -5.24 -2.67
CA ILE A 440 2.17 -3.93 -2.47
C ILE A 440 1.08 -3.78 -3.53
N HIS A 441 -0.16 -3.56 -3.10
CA HIS A 441 -1.34 -3.45 -3.94
C HIS A 441 -1.64 -2.01 -4.33
N ASN A 442 -2.13 -1.85 -5.56
CA ASN A 442 -3.12 -0.86 -5.94
C ASN A 442 -4.48 -1.56 -6.13
N THR A 443 -5.48 -0.83 -6.61
CA THR A 443 -6.83 -1.37 -6.83
C THR A 443 -6.88 -2.52 -7.86
N LYS A 444 -5.98 -2.55 -8.85
CA LYS A 444 -6.06 -3.44 -10.03
C LYS A 444 -5.31 -4.75 -9.84
#